data_AF-A0A436FIJ8-F1
#
_entry.id   AF-A0A436FIJ8-F1
#
_cell.length_a   1.000
_cell.length_b   1.000
_cell.length_c   1.000
_cell.angle_alpha   90.00
_cell.angle_beta   90.00
_cell.angle_gamma   90.00
#
_symmetry.space_group_name_H-M   'P 1'
#
loop_
_entity.id
_entity.type
_entity.pdbx_description
1 polymer ?
#
loop_
_entity_poly.entity_id
_entity_poly.type
_entity_poly.pdbx_seq_one_letter_code
_entity_poly.pdbx_strand_id
1 'polypeptide(L)' 'MSTRAPASADEFLTGLKGQRVLVTAGAGGIGFAIADTLSRLGARIVVCDVSDEALA' A
#
# COMPACT_ATOMS: atom_id res chain seq x y z
N MET A 1 -14.44 -17.93 5.86
CA MET A 1 -14.28 -16.56 6.37
C MET A 1 -14.07 -16.65 7.87
N SER A 2 -13.03 -16.01 8.42
CA SER A 2 -12.76 -16.01 9.86
C SER A 2 -13.92 -15.35 10.63
N THR A 3 -14.33 -15.91 11.77
CA THR A 3 -15.34 -15.33 12.68
C THR A 3 -14.72 -14.42 13.74
N ARG A 4 -13.39 -14.25 13.74
CA ARG A 4 -12.67 -13.41 14.70
C ARG A 4 -12.12 -12.16 14.01
N ALA A 5 -12.23 -11.01 14.67
CA ALA A 5 -11.58 -9.79 14.26
C ALA A 5 -10.03 -9.96 14.30
N PRO A 6 -9.30 -9.40 13.32
CA PRO A 6 -7.84 -9.40 13.34
C PRO A 6 -7.32 -8.60 14.55
N ALA A 7 -6.21 -9.05 15.13
CA ALA A 7 -5.57 -8.38 16.26
C ALA A 7 -4.75 -7.14 15.84
N SER A 8 -4.42 -7.00 14.55
CA SER A 8 -3.73 -5.84 13.99
C SER A 8 -4.06 -5.62 12.50
N ALA A 9 -3.71 -4.44 11.97
CA ALA A 9 -3.79 -4.16 10.54
C ALA A 9 -2.89 -5.08 9.72
N ASP A 10 -1.71 -5.42 10.22
CA ASP A 10 -0.77 -6.34 9.56
C ASP A 10 -1.35 -7.75 9.44
N GLU A 11 -2.07 -8.24 10.47
CA GLU A 11 -2.76 -9.52 10.43
C GLU A 11 -3.92 -9.51 9.42
N PHE A 12 -4.68 -8.42 9.39
CA PHE A 12 -5.77 -8.25 8.44
C PHE A 12 -5.28 -8.25 6.98
N LEU A 13 -4.12 -7.63 6.74
CA LEU A 13 -3.51 -7.44 5.42
C LEU A 13 -2.47 -8.52 5.08
N THR A 14 -2.56 -9.70 5.70
CA THR A 14 -1.66 -10.82 5.38
C THR A 14 -1.72 -11.24 3.90
N GLY A 15 -0.61 -11.77 3.39
CA GLY A 15 -0.52 -12.27 2.01
C GLY A 15 -0.07 -11.26 0.95
N LEU A 16 0.27 -10.02 1.34
CA LEU A 16 0.75 -8.99 0.41
C LEU A 16 2.24 -9.11 0.04
N LYS A 17 3.02 -9.90 0.78
CA LYS A 17 4.45 -10.07 0.52
C LYS A 17 4.71 -10.58 -0.91
N GLY A 18 5.47 -9.81 -1.68
CA GLY A 18 5.84 -10.11 -3.07
C GLY A 18 4.77 -9.75 -4.11
N GLN A 19 3.57 -9.34 -3.69
CA GLN A 19 2.52 -8.91 -4.61
C GLN A 19 2.93 -7.62 -5.33
N ARG A 20 2.55 -7.48 -6.60
CA ARG A 20 2.77 -6.27 -7.40
C ARG A 20 1.54 -5.39 -7.30
N VAL A 21 1.73 -4.12 -6.91
CA VAL A 21 0.63 -3.18 -6.70
C VAL A 21 0.94 -1.86 -7.41
N LEU A 22 -0.04 -1.36 -8.15
CA LEU A 22 -0.04 0.01 -8.70
C LEU A 22 -0.91 0.89 -7.79
N VAL A 23 -0.36 2.01 -7.33
CA VAL A 23 -1.10 3.03 -6.59
C VAL A 23 -1.16 4.31 -7.42
N THR A 24 -2.36 4.69 -7.84
CA THR A 24 -2.63 5.95 -8.56
C THR A 24 -2.84 7.11 -7.61
N ALA A 25 -2.50 8.33 -8.02
CA ALA A 25 -2.47 9.51 -7.16
C ALA A 25 -1.65 9.26 -5.87
N GLY A 26 -0.57 8.48 -6.01
CA GLY A 26 0.18 7.94 -4.89
C GLY A 26 1.31 8.82 -4.39
N ALA A 27 1.56 9.97 -5.02
CA ALA A 27 2.68 10.83 -4.64
C ALA A 27 2.41 11.63 -3.35
N GLY A 28 1.17 11.67 -2.87
CA GLY A 28 0.83 12.39 -1.63
C GLY A 28 -0.42 11.89 -0.93
N GLY A 29 -0.67 12.48 0.25
CA GLY A 29 -1.88 12.26 1.03
C GLY A 29 -2.22 10.78 1.26
N ILE A 30 -3.46 10.41 0.97
CA ILE A 30 -3.96 9.05 1.17
C ILE A 30 -3.26 8.06 0.24
N GLY A 31 -3.00 8.43 -1.02
CA GLY A 31 -2.32 7.54 -1.96
C GLY A 31 -0.92 7.18 -1.48
N PHE A 32 -0.17 8.16 -0.97
CA PHE A 32 1.14 7.91 -0.36
C PHE A 32 1.03 7.02 0.88
N ALA A 33 0.09 7.29 1.79
CA ALA A 33 -0.10 6.47 3.00
C ALA A 33 -0.43 5.01 2.67
N ILE A 34 -1.22 4.78 1.62
CA ILE A 34 -1.51 3.44 1.11
C ILE A 34 -0.23 2.80 0.56
N ALA A 35 0.52 3.50 -0.31
CA ALA A 35 1.75 2.99 -0.90
C ALA A 35 2.80 2.62 0.16
N ASP A 36 3.01 3.47 1.17
CA ASP A 36 3.92 3.23 2.30
C ASP A 36 3.50 2.00 3.11
N THR A 37 2.21 1.90 3.46
CA THR A 37 1.68 0.77 4.24
C THR A 37 1.87 -0.56 3.50
N LEU A 38 1.50 -0.62 2.22
CA LEU A 38 1.63 -1.85 1.43
C LEU A 38 3.10 -2.22 1.18
N SER A 39 3.97 -1.23 1.01
CA SER A 39 5.43 -1.43 0.90
C SER A 39 6.01 -2.07 2.17
N ARG A 40 5.64 -1.57 3.37
CA ARG A 40 6.05 -2.15 4.67
C ARG A 40 5.61 -3.60 4.85
N LEU A 41 4.47 -3.97 4.26
CA LEU A 41 3.95 -5.35 4.24
C LEU A 41 4.64 -6.25 3.21
N GLY A 42 5.61 -5.72 2.47
CA GLY A 42 6.47 -6.46 1.54
C GLY A 42 5.93 -6.57 0.12
N ALA A 43 4.93 -5.78 -0.25
CA ALA A 43 4.50 -5.66 -1.64
C ALA A 43 5.55 -4.88 -2.47
N ARG A 44 5.56 -5.14 -3.78
CA ARG A 44 6.35 -4.42 -4.79
C ARG A 44 5.46 -3.34 -5.38
N ILE A 45 5.76 -2.08 -5.05
CA ILE A 45 4.89 -0.94 -5.36
C ILE A 45 5.39 -0.17 -6.58
N VAL A 46 4.47 0.23 -7.44
CA VAL A 46 4.65 1.31 -8.41
C VAL A 46 3.69 2.42 -8.02
N VAL A 47 4.22 3.64 -7.87
CA VAL A 47 3.44 4.85 -7.63
C VAL A 47 3.28 5.59 -8.96
N CYS A 48 2.06 6.01 -9.26
CA CYS A 48 1.72 6.82 -10.42
C CYS A 48 0.98 8.07 -9.94
N ASP A 49 1.40 9.24 -10.42
CA ASP A 49 0.78 10.52 -10.13
C ASP A 49 0.90 11.45 -11.34
N VAL A 50 0.10 12.51 -11.37
CA VAL A 50 0.14 13.52 -12.46
C VAL A 50 1.17 14.62 -12.18
N SER A 51 1.54 14.83 -10.91
CA SER A 51 2.58 15.79 -10.55
C SER A 51 3.94 15.12 -10.54
N ASP A 52 4.78 15.49 -11.51
CA ASP A 52 6.18 15.07 -11.56
C ASP A 52 6.96 15.58 -10.34
N GLU A 53 6.63 16.78 -9.83
CA GLU A 53 7.27 17.36 -8.64
C GLU A 53 6.99 16.53 -7.38
N ALA A 54 5.80 15.96 -7.26
CA ALA A 54 5.45 15.11 -6.12
C ALA A 54 6.10 13.73 -6.20
N LEU A 55 6.53 13.29 -7.39
CA LEU A 55 7.24 12.03 -7.62
C LEU A 55 8.77 12.13 -7.48
N ALA A 56 9.31 13.35 -7.37
CA ALA A 56 10.74 13.63 -7.35
C ALA A 56 11.45 13.26 -6.04
#